data_AF-A0A0D8J7I2-F1
#
_entry.id   AF-A0A0D8J7I2-F1
#
_cell.length_a   1.000
_cell.length_b   1.000
_cell.length_c   1.000
_cell.angle_alpha   90.00
_cell.angle_beta   90.00
_cell.angle_gamma   90.00
#
_symmetry.space_group_name_H-M   'P 1'
#
loop_
_entity.id
_entity.type
_entity.pdbx_description
1 polymer ?
#
loop_
_entity_poly.entity_id
_entity_poly.type
_entity_poly.pdbx_seq_one_letter_code
_entity_poly.pdbx_strand_id
1 'polypeptide(L)'
;MLKPLIFSCILLFSFQFLHAQKKYINRKIAQKNYDGYMFMTEDKYQDALQLFNEALNEDPEAFFIYQNRALCKLHLKDTLGAIADFKSNIELEPDNAETKYALGNLYKHRNDSVNAIKYFIPAIEVAAEDFSQTKLLYMNLFAGNYYRLNEKYDSALVFYDRVKSYTPENASVYINSAVCYFNIDSIDNFCDDLEKAFVLGGDINCIALSAYCDGCSHLLEARGHTDTLSRALDTRLAGIISDTIYYPHFTNNSYQISESDYNRKVKVYFNDNWQICLPGEASFYRKAFWAKLLNNFGGEFEDYYVSGELYAKGRLENNRINGEYLEYYKNGNLKLKAHFTNALPDGTWTYFNEDGSENMQVIFKNESFELKITDKDNPNYHLNSGNGEFEIVIEKWPDISFVLRGEYLDHLKTGKWTYSQGDEIILQEKHKNGEFRNGFVNTDQGRLPIADSALRPGIFIPPHINQMGGLFFSTVEAANYYSYIKTVGL
;
A
#
# COMPACT_ATOMS: atom_id res chain seq x y z
N MET A 1 27.89 30.74 19.61
CA MET A 1 28.54 30.51 18.31
C MET A 1 27.68 29.54 17.52
N LEU A 2 26.69 30.07 16.80
CA LEU A 2 25.71 29.35 15.99
C LEU A 2 25.77 29.95 14.57
N LYS A 3 26.85 29.67 13.83
CA LYS A 3 27.09 30.18 12.46
C LYS A 3 28.13 29.28 11.77
N PRO A 4 27.80 28.02 11.41
CA PRO A 4 27.92 27.70 9.98
C PRO A 4 26.97 26.62 9.39
N LEU A 5 26.15 25.90 10.17
CA LEU A 5 25.32 24.81 9.59
C LEU A 5 23.96 25.25 9.01
N ILE A 6 23.55 26.49 9.24
CA ILE A 6 22.38 27.10 8.58
C ILE A 6 22.71 27.48 7.12
N PHE A 7 23.99 27.53 6.73
CA PHE A 7 24.40 28.01 5.40
C PHE A 7 24.34 26.95 4.29
N SER A 8 24.40 25.66 4.62
CA SER A 8 24.34 24.55 3.63
C SER A 8 22.91 24.14 3.26
N CYS A 9 21.92 24.31 4.15
CA CYS A 9 20.50 24.11 3.79
C CYS A 9 19.92 25.31 3.02
N ILE A 10 20.53 26.50 3.11
CA ILE A 10 20.12 27.67 2.32
C ILE A 10 20.56 27.55 0.84
N LEU A 11 21.63 26.80 0.54
CA LEU A 11 22.16 26.70 -0.83
C LEU A 11 21.41 25.69 -1.72
N LEU A 12 20.83 24.62 -1.18
CA LEU A 12 19.97 23.72 -1.96
C LEU A 12 18.56 24.31 -2.19
N PHE A 13 18.06 25.13 -1.26
CA PHE A 13 16.89 25.96 -1.51
C PHE A 13 17.20 27.06 -2.55
N SER A 14 18.44 27.57 -2.62
CA SER A 14 18.76 28.68 -3.52
C SER A 14 18.68 28.33 -5.01
N PHE A 15 18.81 27.07 -5.45
CA PHE A 15 18.79 26.77 -6.90
C PHE A 15 17.37 26.68 -7.49
N GLN A 16 16.43 26.05 -6.77
CA GLN A 16 15.00 26.06 -7.15
C GLN A 16 14.35 27.43 -6.85
N PHE A 17 14.83 28.16 -5.84
CA PHE A 17 14.36 29.51 -5.53
C PHE A 17 14.94 30.59 -6.48
N LEU A 18 16.14 30.41 -7.06
CA LEU A 18 16.70 31.38 -8.02
C LEU A 18 16.08 31.30 -9.42
N HIS A 19 15.64 30.12 -9.88
CA HIS A 19 14.95 30.02 -11.18
C HIS A 19 13.51 30.57 -11.12
N ALA A 20 12.86 30.52 -9.95
CA ALA A 20 11.54 31.11 -9.71
C ALA A 20 11.55 32.63 -9.47
N GLN A 21 12.71 33.26 -9.20
CA GLN A 21 12.78 34.65 -8.73
C GLN A 21 12.85 35.73 -9.83
N LYS A 22 12.55 35.40 -11.08
CA LYS A 22 12.55 36.38 -12.18
C LYS A 22 11.16 36.75 -12.73
N LYS A 23 10.16 36.90 -11.85
CA LYS A 23 9.01 37.84 -12.04
C LYS A 23 8.15 37.92 -10.76
N TYR A 24 8.17 39.07 -10.09
CA TYR A 24 7.11 39.61 -9.20
C TYR A 24 6.52 38.73 -8.06
N ILE A 25 7.29 38.33 -7.04
CA ILE A 25 6.67 37.87 -5.78
C ILE A 25 6.34 39.08 -4.90
N ASN A 26 5.10 39.56 -4.95
CA ASN A 26 4.57 40.50 -3.98
C ASN A 26 4.53 39.82 -2.59
N ARG A 27 5.35 40.29 -1.64
CA ARG A 27 5.47 39.69 -0.29
C ARG A 27 4.13 39.56 0.43
N LYS A 28 3.22 40.50 0.23
CA LYS A 28 1.88 40.48 0.84
C LYS A 28 1.06 39.30 0.31
N ILE A 29 1.17 39.00 -0.99
CA ILE A 29 0.43 37.93 -1.66
C ILE A 29 1.01 36.57 -1.33
N ALA A 30 2.34 36.47 -1.27
CA ALA A 30 3.01 35.28 -0.76
C ALA A 30 2.61 34.97 0.69
N GLN A 31 2.48 35.99 1.55
CA GLN A 31 2.02 35.80 2.92
C GLN A 31 0.56 35.31 2.97
N LYS A 32 -0.35 35.94 2.22
CA LYS A 32 -1.75 35.48 2.12
C LYS A 32 -1.84 34.03 1.62
N ASN A 33 -1.00 33.65 0.67
CA ASN A 33 -0.92 32.27 0.18
C ASN A 33 -0.52 31.29 1.29
N TYR A 34 0.51 31.65 2.06
CA TYR A 34 0.98 30.85 3.18
C TYR A 34 -0.10 30.72 4.27
N ASP A 35 -0.71 31.84 4.67
CA ASP A 35 -1.76 31.85 5.68
C ASP A 35 -3.00 31.04 5.22
N GLY A 36 -3.39 31.18 3.95
CA GLY A 36 -4.46 30.37 3.35
C GLY A 36 -4.14 28.88 3.35
N TYR A 37 -2.89 28.52 3.04
CA TYR A 37 -2.43 27.13 3.12
C TYR A 37 -2.47 26.60 4.57
N MET A 38 -2.03 27.38 5.55
CA MET A 38 -2.11 26.99 6.97
C MET A 38 -3.55 26.73 7.40
N PHE A 39 -4.51 27.57 6.98
CA PHE A 39 -5.92 27.31 7.23
C PHE A 39 -6.43 26.02 6.59
N MET A 40 -5.96 25.65 5.39
CA MET A 40 -6.30 24.35 4.81
C MET A 40 -5.77 23.19 5.66
N THR A 41 -4.58 23.29 6.24
CA THR A 41 -4.02 22.25 7.14
C THR A 41 -4.77 22.11 8.46
N GLU A 42 -5.50 23.15 8.86
CA GLU A 42 -6.39 23.16 10.03
C GLU A 42 -7.86 22.84 9.68
N ASP A 43 -8.13 22.33 8.46
CA ASP A 43 -9.48 22.08 7.93
C ASP A 43 -10.41 23.31 7.85
N LYS A 44 -9.85 24.52 7.94
CA LYS A 44 -10.58 25.81 7.84
C LYS A 44 -10.69 26.28 6.40
N TYR A 45 -11.33 25.46 5.57
CA TYR A 45 -11.37 25.67 4.12
C TYR A 45 -12.08 26.97 3.68
N GLN A 46 -13.10 27.44 4.42
CA GLN A 46 -13.78 28.70 4.08
C GLN A 46 -12.89 29.93 4.34
N ASP A 47 -12.13 29.93 5.44
CA ASP A 47 -11.18 31.00 5.77
C ASP A 47 -10.02 31.02 4.77
N ALA A 48 -9.50 29.84 4.41
CA ALA A 48 -8.50 29.70 3.34
C ALA A 48 -9.01 30.25 2.00
N LEU A 49 -10.22 29.89 1.60
CA LEU A 49 -10.84 30.37 0.36
C LEU A 49 -10.96 31.90 0.35
N GLN A 50 -11.32 32.52 1.48
CA GLN A 50 -11.37 33.97 1.60
C GLN A 50 -9.99 34.60 1.35
N LEU A 51 -8.94 34.10 2.00
CA LEU A 51 -7.58 34.62 1.81
C LEU A 51 -7.10 34.49 0.36
N PHE A 52 -7.38 33.37 -0.30
CA PHE A 52 -7.04 33.19 -1.71
C PHE A 52 -7.82 34.13 -2.64
N ASN A 53 -9.10 34.38 -2.35
CA ASN A 53 -9.89 35.36 -3.10
C ASN A 53 -9.33 36.78 -2.93
N GLU A 54 -8.97 37.17 -1.71
CA GLU A 54 -8.36 38.47 -1.47
C GLU A 54 -6.97 38.60 -2.12
N ALA A 55 -6.18 37.52 -2.16
CA ALA A 55 -4.91 37.50 -2.85
C ALA A 55 -5.08 37.72 -4.37
N LEU A 56 -6.04 37.04 -5.00
CA LEU A 56 -6.32 37.18 -6.43
C LEU A 56 -7.05 38.48 -6.80
N ASN A 57 -7.77 39.10 -5.86
CA ASN A 57 -8.30 40.46 -6.05
C ASN A 57 -7.18 41.52 -6.08
N GLU A 58 -6.09 41.28 -5.34
CA GLU A 58 -4.93 42.18 -5.31
C GLU A 58 -3.98 41.93 -6.50
N ASP A 59 -3.79 40.67 -6.90
CA ASP A 59 -2.99 40.29 -8.07
C ASP A 59 -3.63 39.10 -8.81
N PRO A 60 -4.37 39.38 -9.89
CA PRO A 60 -4.96 38.35 -10.74
C PRO A 60 -3.93 37.53 -11.53
N GLU A 61 -2.66 37.92 -11.58
CA GLU A 61 -1.61 37.18 -12.31
C GLU A 61 -0.81 36.24 -11.39
N ALA A 62 -1.15 36.18 -10.09
CA ALA A 62 -0.49 35.32 -9.12
C ALA A 62 -0.88 33.83 -9.32
N PHE A 63 -0.31 33.20 -10.36
CA PHE A 63 -0.63 31.83 -10.80
C PHE A 63 -0.64 30.82 -9.64
N PHE A 64 0.33 30.88 -8.74
CA PHE A 64 0.47 29.95 -7.60
C PHE A 64 -0.71 30.00 -6.63
N ILE A 65 -1.43 31.13 -6.54
CA ILE A 65 -2.65 31.23 -5.73
C ILE A 65 -3.78 30.41 -6.34
N TYR A 66 -3.93 30.43 -7.66
CA TYR A 66 -4.96 29.63 -8.34
C TYR A 66 -4.79 28.13 -8.06
N GLN A 67 -3.55 27.63 -7.98
CA GLN A 67 -3.29 26.24 -7.63
C GLN A 67 -3.80 25.90 -6.22
N ASN A 68 -3.44 26.70 -5.22
CA ASN A 68 -3.87 26.46 -3.83
C ASN A 68 -5.37 26.69 -3.63
N ARG A 69 -5.95 27.70 -4.30
CA ARG A 69 -7.39 27.94 -4.28
C ARG A 69 -8.17 26.79 -4.92
N ALA A 70 -7.66 26.21 -6.01
CA ALA A 70 -8.26 25.04 -6.62
C ALA A 70 -8.28 23.85 -5.66
N LEU A 71 -7.16 23.55 -4.98
CA LEU A 71 -7.10 22.51 -3.96
C LEU A 71 -8.11 22.76 -2.83
N CYS A 72 -8.17 23.99 -2.31
CA CYS A 72 -9.16 24.40 -1.32
C CYS A 72 -10.61 24.15 -1.78
N LYS A 73 -10.94 24.53 -3.02
CA LYS A 73 -12.26 24.29 -3.63
C LYS A 73 -12.59 22.81 -3.76
N LEU A 74 -11.61 21.95 -4.00
CA LEU A 74 -11.82 20.49 -4.00
C LEU A 74 -12.26 19.97 -2.63
N HIS A 75 -11.64 20.43 -1.55
CA HIS A 75 -12.08 20.09 -0.18
C HIS A 75 -13.50 20.59 0.11
N LEU A 76 -13.86 21.74 -0.46
CA LEU A 76 -15.22 22.30 -0.42
C LEU A 76 -16.19 21.65 -1.41
N LYS A 77 -15.77 20.60 -2.13
CA LYS A 77 -16.54 19.90 -3.17
C LYS A 77 -16.94 20.75 -4.38
N ASP A 78 -16.37 21.95 -4.53
CA ASP A 78 -16.50 22.78 -5.73
C ASP A 78 -15.51 22.34 -6.81
N THR A 79 -15.84 21.21 -7.44
CA THR A 79 -14.98 20.60 -8.47
C THR A 79 -14.91 21.46 -9.74
N LEU A 80 -15.99 22.15 -10.10
CA LEU A 80 -16.01 22.99 -11.30
C LEU A 80 -15.18 24.27 -11.11
N GLY A 81 -15.28 24.90 -9.94
CA GLY A 81 -14.45 26.05 -9.59
C GLY A 81 -12.97 25.71 -9.47
N ALA A 82 -12.64 24.52 -8.97
CA ALA A 82 -11.26 24.04 -8.94
C ALA A 82 -10.68 23.83 -10.36
N ILE A 83 -11.45 23.24 -11.28
CA ILE A 83 -11.05 23.09 -12.69
C ILE A 83 -10.81 24.46 -13.34
N ALA A 84 -11.67 25.45 -13.06
CA ALA A 84 -11.50 26.81 -13.60
C ALA A 84 -10.21 27.47 -13.09
N ASP A 85 -9.90 27.30 -11.80
CA ASP A 85 -8.68 27.83 -11.20
C ASP A 85 -7.42 27.15 -11.76
N PHE A 86 -7.41 25.81 -11.88
CA PHE A 86 -6.28 25.12 -12.50
C PHE A 86 -6.06 25.52 -13.97
N LYS A 87 -7.14 25.76 -14.72
CA LYS A 87 -7.01 26.30 -16.09
C LYS A 87 -6.41 27.70 -16.10
N SER A 88 -6.83 28.57 -15.20
CA SER A 88 -6.28 29.93 -15.06
C SER A 88 -4.78 29.88 -14.72
N ASN A 89 -4.37 28.96 -13.84
CA ASN A 89 -2.96 28.72 -13.54
C ASN A 89 -2.16 28.28 -14.78
N ILE A 90 -2.68 27.35 -15.59
CA ILE A 90 -2.02 26.87 -16.82
C ILE A 90 -1.97 27.97 -17.90
N GLU A 91 -2.98 28.84 -17.97
CA GLU A 91 -2.97 29.99 -18.89
C GLU A 91 -1.87 30.99 -18.55
N LEU A 92 -1.61 31.19 -17.25
CA LEU A 92 -0.56 32.09 -16.76
C LEU A 92 0.84 31.44 -16.77
N GLU A 93 0.93 30.15 -16.43
CA GLU A 93 2.17 29.36 -16.40
C GLU A 93 2.00 28.07 -17.23
N PRO A 94 2.18 28.16 -18.56
CA PRO A 94 1.99 27.02 -19.46
C PRO A 94 2.91 25.84 -19.18
N ASP A 95 4.04 26.05 -18.48
CA ASP A 95 5.02 25.00 -18.16
C ASP A 95 4.82 24.40 -16.75
N ASN A 96 3.76 24.78 -16.03
CA ASN A 96 3.47 24.19 -14.74
C ASN A 96 2.94 22.74 -14.89
N ALA A 97 3.87 21.78 -14.87
CA ALA A 97 3.55 20.36 -15.01
C ALA A 97 2.69 19.83 -13.86
N GLU A 98 2.91 20.28 -12.62
CA GLU A 98 2.15 19.80 -11.46
C GLU A 98 0.67 20.18 -11.57
N THR A 99 0.37 21.39 -12.04
CA THR A 99 -1.02 21.80 -12.29
C THR A 99 -1.66 21.01 -13.42
N LYS A 100 -0.94 20.75 -14.52
CA LYS A 100 -1.42 19.88 -15.61
C LYS A 100 -1.72 18.46 -15.10
N TYR A 101 -0.83 17.91 -14.27
CA TYR A 101 -1.02 16.61 -13.62
C TYR A 101 -2.26 16.60 -12.72
N ALA A 102 -2.44 17.62 -11.87
CA ALA A 102 -3.61 17.75 -11.00
C ALA A 102 -4.91 17.84 -11.81
N LEU A 103 -4.92 18.63 -12.89
CA LEU A 103 -6.07 18.77 -13.77
C LEU A 103 -6.38 17.47 -14.54
N GLY A 104 -5.34 16.76 -15.03
CA GLY A 104 -5.48 15.44 -15.65
C GLY A 104 -6.13 14.44 -14.70
N ASN A 105 -5.71 14.42 -13.42
CA ASN A 105 -6.31 13.59 -12.40
C ASN A 105 -7.78 13.93 -12.14
N LEU A 106 -8.14 15.22 -12.08
CA LEU A 106 -9.52 15.63 -11.92
C LEU A 106 -10.42 15.12 -13.06
N TYR A 107 -9.96 15.22 -14.30
CA TYR A 107 -10.70 14.68 -15.44
C TYR A 107 -10.77 13.14 -15.40
N LYS A 108 -9.70 12.46 -14.99
CA LYS A 108 -9.72 11.00 -14.77
C LYS A 108 -10.77 10.60 -13.73
N HIS A 109 -10.84 11.28 -12.59
CA HIS A 109 -11.83 11.00 -11.54
C HIS A 109 -13.28 11.21 -12.01
N ARG A 110 -13.48 12.02 -13.04
CA ARG A 110 -14.77 12.22 -13.71
C ARG A 110 -15.03 11.25 -14.87
N ASN A 111 -14.18 10.25 -15.05
CA ASN A 111 -14.19 9.31 -16.18
C ASN A 111 -14.06 9.99 -17.55
N ASP A 112 -13.47 11.19 -17.61
CA ASP A 112 -13.22 11.94 -18.84
C ASP A 112 -11.77 11.71 -19.30
N SER A 113 -11.54 10.54 -19.89
CA SER A 113 -10.20 10.13 -20.32
C SER A 113 -9.64 11.01 -21.44
N VAL A 114 -10.50 11.63 -22.26
CA VAL A 114 -10.09 12.54 -23.35
C VAL A 114 -9.43 13.78 -22.76
N ASN A 115 -10.09 14.44 -21.81
CA ASN A 115 -9.50 15.60 -21.15
C ASN A 115 -8.35 15.21 -20.21
N ALA A 116 -8.39 14.03 -19.57
CA ALA A 116 -7.28 13.58 -18.72
C ALA A 116 -5.96 13.48 -19.53
N ILE A 117 -6.00 12.83 -20.70
CA ILE A 117 -4.84 12.71 -21.60
C ILE A 117 -4.37 14.06 -22.13
N LYS A 118 -5.31 14.95 -22.44
CA LYS A 118 -4.99 16.31 -22.90
C LYS A 118 -4.06 17.06 -21.94
N TYR A 119 -4.15 16.80 -20.63
CA TYR A 119 -3.26 17.43 -19.65
C TYR A 119 -2.12 16.53 -19.19
N PHE A 120 -2.28 15.20 -19.14
CA PHE A 120 -1.19 14.30 -18.77
C PHE A 120 -0.02 14.31 -19.78
N ILE A 121 -0.28 14.30 -21.09
CA ILE A 121 0.80 14.27 -22.08
C ILE A 121 1.70 15.51 -21.97
N PRO A 122 1.17 16.74 -21.98
CA PRO A 122 2.00 17.92 -21.78
C PRO A 122 2.66 18.00 -20.39
N ALA A 123 2.13 17.31 -19.37
CA ALA A 123 2.79 17.20 -18.07
C ALA A 123 4.02 16.28 -18.13
N ILE A 124 3.91 15.15 -18.83
CA ILE A 124 5.04 14.22 -19.07
C ILE A 124 6.15 14.91 -19.86
N GLU A 125 5.80 15.69 -20.89
CA GLU A 125 6.77 16.34 -21.79
C GLU A 125 7.58 17.44 -21.11
N VAL A 126 6.97 18.17 -20.15
CA VAL A 126 7.61 19.30 -19.49
C VAL A 126 8.45 18.88 -18.27
N ALA A 127 8.05 17.83 -17.54
CA ALA A 127 8.65 17.50 -16.23
C ALA A 127 9.33 16.13 -16.18
N ALA A 128 10.07 15.75 -17.22
CA ALA A 128 10.84 14.50 -17.17
C ALA A 128 11.91 14.47 -16.06
N GLU A 129 12.35 15.64 -15.55
CA GLU A 129 13.36 15.72 -14.48
C GLU A 129 12.79 16.05 -13.08
N ASP A 130 11.62 16.72 -12.99
CA ASP A 130 11.04 17.18 -11.71
C ASP A 130 10.05 16.20 -11.07
N PHE A 131 9.46 15.30 -11.87
CA PHE A 131 8.50 14.32 -11.36
C PHE A 131 9.16 13.07 -10.79
N SER A 132 8.57 12.53 -9.73
CA SER A 132 8.95 11.20 -9.25
C SER A 132 8.67 10.15 -10.33
N GLN A 133 9.52 9.12 -10.38
CA GLN A 133 9.36 7.98 -11.28
C GLN A 133 7.95 7.37 -11.18
N THR A 134 7.36 7.33 -9.99
CA THR A 134 5.99 6.86 -9.77
C THR A 134 4.94 7.69 -10.52
N LYS A 135 5.06 9.04 -10.51
CA LYS A 135 4.13 9.92 -11.26
C LYS A 135 4.29 9.71 -12.77
N LEU A 136 5.53 9.63 -13.25
CA LEU A 136 5.82 9.38 -14.66
C LEU A 136 5.28 8.01 -15.11
N LEU A 137 5.53 6.96 -14.35
CA LEU A 137 5.02 5.61 -14.59
C LEU A 137 3.49 5.61 -14.70
N TYR A 138 2.81 6.23 -13.74
CA TYR A 138 1.36 6.35 -13.72
C TYR A 138 0.81 7.05 -14.97
N MET A 139 1.34 8.22 -15.34
CA MET A 139 0.84 8.97 -16.50
C MET A 139 1.15 8.25 -17.82
N ASN A 140 2.34 7.66 -17.97
CA ASN A 140 2.68 6.91 -19.18
C ASN A 140 1.82 5.64 -19.31
N LEU A 141 1.57 4.90 -18.23
CA LEU A 141 0.63 3.76 -18.26
C LEU A 141 -0.79 4.19 -18.65
N PHE A 142 -1.28 5.29 -18.10
CA PHE A 142 -2.59 5.82 -18.45
C PHE A 142 -2.67 6.22 -19.92
N ALA A 143 -1.64 6.90 -20.44
CA ALA A 143 -1.54 7.26 -21.85
C ALA A 143 -1.45 6.05 -22.78
N GLY A 144 -0.58 5.08 -22.48
CA GLY A 144 -0.47 3.84 -23.24
C GLY A 144 -1.81 3.10 -23.32
N ASN A 145 -2.49 2.93 -22.19
CA ASN A 145 -3.80 2.29 -22.13
C ASN A 145 -4.88 3.06 -22.90
N TYR A 146 -4.89 4.40 -22.80
CA TYR A 146 -5.82 5.21 -23.56
C TYR A 146 -5.65 5.01 -25.06
N TYR A 147 -4.42 5.11 -25.57
CA TYR A 147 -4.16 4.93 -27.00
C TYR A 147 -4.46 3.50 -27.46
N ARG A 148 -4.11 2.48 -26.67
CA ARG A 148 -4.41 1.08 -26.97
C ARG A 148 -5.91 0.81 -27.08
N LEU A 149 -6.71 1.33 -26.15
CA LEU A 149 -8.18 1.19 -26.16
C LEU A 149 -8.85 1.96 -27.31
N ASN A 150 -8.15 2.95 -27.88
CA ASN A 150 -8.58 3.69 -29.07
C ASN A 150 -7.90 3.18 -30.35
N GLU A 151 -7.34 1.96 -30.31
CA GLU A 151 -6.73 1.26 -31.45
C GLU A 151 -5.55 2.04 -32.11
N LYS A 152 -4.94 2.96 -31.36
CA LYS A 152 -3.75 3.72 -31.76
C LYS A 152 -2.50 3.05 -31.22
N TYR A 153 -2.21 1.86 -31.72
CA TYR A 153 -1.20 0.96 -31.17
C TYR A 153 0.22 1.53 -31.21
N ASP A 154 0.64 2.17 -32.30
CA ASP A 154 1.97 2.82 -32.39
C ASP A 154 2.15 3.91 -31.33
N SER A 155 1.10 4.71 -31.11
CA SER A 155 1.13 5.75 -30.06
C SER A 155 1.18 5.13 -28.67
N ALA A 156 0.47 4.02 -28.44
CA ALA A 156 0.49 3.33 -27.16
C ALA A 156 1.90 2.77 -26.83
N LEU A 157 2.58 2.21 -27.82
CA LEU A 157 3.93 1.66 -27.68
C LEU A 157 4.95 2.69 -27.20
N VAL A 158 4.88 3.94 -27.70
CA VAL A 158 5.76 5.03 -27.21
C VAL A 158 5.68 5.20 -25.69
N PHE A 159 4.48 5.12 -25.11
CA PHE A 159 4.31 5.25 -23.67
C PHE A 159 4.69 3.96 -22.93
N TYR A 160 4.38 2.79 -23.49
CA TYR A 160 4.78 1.52 -22.89
C TYR A 160 6.30 1.33 -22.88
N ASP A 161 7.03 1.79 -23.90
CA ASP A 161 8.49 1.74 -23.92
C ASP A 161 9.11 2.63 -22.84
N ARG A 162 8.53 3.80 -22.58
CA ARG A 162 8.90 4.62 -21.42
C ARG A 162 8.65 3.86 -20.11
N VAL A 163 7.50 3.21 -19.97
CA VAL A 163 7.20 2.39 -18.78
C VAL A 163 8.19 1.23 -18.62
N LYS A 164 8.52 0.50 -19.69
CA LYS A 164 9.54 -0.56 -19.68
C LYS A 164 10.91 -0.02 -19.26
N SER A 165 11.27 1.20 -19.68
CA SER A 165 12.53 1.83 -19.27
C SER A 165 12.58 2.17 -17.78
N TYR A 166 11.42 2.48 -17.17
CA TYR A 166 11.32 2.77 -15.74
C TYR A 166 11.17 1.51 -14.88
N THR A 167 10.47 0.49 -15.37
CA THR A 167 10.17 -0.76 -14.65
C THR A 167 10.36 -1.96 -15.57
N PRO A 168 11.61 -2.33 -15.90
CA PRO A 168 11.91 -3.45 -16.81
C PRO A 168 11.46 -4.82 -16.28
N GLU A 169 11.13 -4.92 -14.99
CA GLU A 169 10.60 -6.10 -14.30
C GLU A 169 9.07 -6.23 -14.40
N ASN A 170 8.36 -5.21 -14.88
CA ASN A 170 6.90 -5.17 -14.91
C ASN A 170 6.28 -6.03 -16.03
N ALA A 171 6.05 -7.33 -15.77
CA ALA A 171 5.43 -8.26 -16.72
C ALA A 171 4.17 -7.71 -17.42
N SER A 172 3.32 -6.96 -16.71
CA SER A 172 2.08 -6.40 -17.25
C SER A 172 2.30 -5.36 -18.36
N VAL A 173 3.40 -4.59 -18.34
CA VAL A 173 3.66 -3.65 -19.44
C VAL A 173 3.99 -4.40 -20.72
N TYR A 174 4.77 -5.48 -20.62
CA TYR A 174 5.14 -6.30 -21.77
C TYR A 174 3.92 -7.02 -22.36
N ILE A 175 2.98 -7.50 -21.53
CA ILE A 175 1.70 -8.04 -22.03
C ILE A 175 0.93 -6.97 -22.82
N ASN A 176 0.83 -5.76 -22.29
CA ASN A 176 0.08 -4.68 -22.95
C ASN A 176 0.73 -4.22 -24.26
N SER A 177 2.06 -4.16 -24.33
CA SER A 177 2.78 -3.83 -25.55
C SER A 177 2.77 -4.98 -26.56
N ALA A 178 2.82 -6.24 -26.12
CA ALA A 178 2.59 -7.39 -26.99
C ALA A 178 1.23 -7.30 -27.66
N VAL A 179 0.16 -7.00 -26.92
CA VAL A 179 -1.17 -6.77 -27.52
C VAL A 179 -1.11 -5.68 -28.61
N CYS A 180 -0.37 -4.59 -28.39
CA CYS A 180 -0.17 -3.59 -29.44
C CYS A 180 0.57 -4.17 -30.66
N TYR A 181 1.69 -4.85 -30.45
CA TYR A 181 2.49 -5.47 -31.52
C TYR A 181 1.69 -6.48 -32.35
N PHE A 182 0.82 -7.28 -31.70
CA PHE A 182 -0.09 -8.19 -32.39
C PHE A 182 -1.03 -7.46 -33.35
N ASN A 183 -1.59 -6.33 -32.94
CA ASN A 183 -2.54 -5.58 -33.75
C ASN A 183 -1.90 -4.72 -34.85
N ILE A 184 -0.57 -4.57 -34.84
CA ILE A 184 0.20 -3.95 -35.93
C ILE A 184 0.98 -5.00 -36.75
N ASP A 185 0.60 -6.27 -36.64
CA ASP A 185 1.19 -7.41 -37.35
C ASP A 185 2.70 -7.57 -37.14
N SER A 186 3.23 -7.05 -36.03
CA SER A 186 4.64 -7.15 -35.64
C SER A 186 4.85 -8.39 -34.77
N ILE A 187 4.81 -9.56 -35.41
CA ILE A 187 4.87 -10.86 -34.72
C ILE A 187 6.17 -11.06 -33.91
N ASP A 188 7.32 -10.63 -34.44
CA ASP A 188 8.61 -10.76 -33.72
C ASP A 188 8.58 -10.04 -32.37
N ASN A 189 8.25 -8.74 -32.36
CA ASN A 189 8.16 -7.96 -31.12
C ASN A 189 7.02 -8.43 -30.19
N PHE A 190 5.92 -8.96 -30.76
CA PHE A 190 4.86 -9.59 -29.98
C PHE A 190 5.37 -10.80 -29.21
N CYS A 191 6.16 -11.65 -29.86
CA CYS A 191 6.78 -12.80 -29.23
C CYS A 191 7.83 -12.40 -28.19
N ASP A 192 8.72 -11.46 -28.53
CA ASP A 192 9.75 -10.95 -27.61
C ASP A 192 9.12 -10.43 -26.30
N ASP A 193 8.08 -9.59 -26.42
CA ASP A 193 7.41 -9.02 -25.26
C ASP A 193 6.63 -10.08 -24.46
N LEU A 194 5.95 -11.03 -25.11
CA LEU A 194 5.26 -12.10 -24.37
C LEU A 194 6.24 -13.05 -23.69
N GLU A 195 7.34 -13.41 -24.34
CA GLU A 195 8.37 -14.24 -23.72
C GLU A 195 9.00 -13.51 -22.53
N LYS A 196 9.28 -12.21 -22.67
CA LYS A 196 9.77 -11.37 -21.57
C LYS A 196 8.76 -11.31 -20.42
N ALA A 197 7.49 -11.10 -20.71
CA ALA A 197 6.42 -11.13 -19.71
C ALA A 197 6.34 -12.50 -19.01
N PHE A 198 6.47 -13.60 -19.75
CA PHE A 198 6.43 -14.96 -19.21
C PHE A 198 7.59 -15.21 -18.25
N VAL A 199 8.81 -14.82 -18.63
CA VAL A 199 10.01 -14.90 -17.76
C VAL A 199 9.83 -14.07 -16.48
N LEU A 200 9.10 -12.97 -16.55
CA LEU A 200 8.80 -12.10 -15.41
C LEU A 200 7.60 -12.56 -14.56
N GLY A 201 7.02 -13.74 -14.83
CA GLY A 201 5.87 -14.28 -14.08
C GLY A 201 4.51 -13.75 -14.53
N GLY A 202 4.41 -13.17 -15.72
CA GLY A 202 3.13 -12.76 -16.30
C GLY A 202 2.19 -13.95 -16.56
N ASP A 203 0.90 -13.76 -16.27
CA ASP A 203 -0.15 -14.77 -16.52
C ASP A 203 -0.42 -14.91 -18.03
N ILE A 204 0.43 -15.71 -18.69
CA ILE A 204 0.39 -15.97 -20.13
C ILE A 204 0.04 -17.43 -20.36
N ASN A 205 -0.96 -17.66 -21.21
CA ASN A 205 -1.31 -19.01 -21.64
C ASN A 205 -0.25 -19.54 -22.61
N CYS A 206 0.57 -20.49 -22.16
CA CYS A 206 1.58 -21.15 -23.00
C CYS A 206 1.03 -21.75 -24.30
N ILE A 207 -0.23 -22.21 -24.31
CA ILE A 207 -0.88 -22.73 -25.53
C ILE A 207 -1.10 -21.59 -26.53
N ALA A 208 -1.51 -20.42 -26.05
CA ALA A 208 -1.65 -19.23 -26.89
C ALA A 208 -0.27 -18.71 -27.36
N LEU A 209 0.75 -18.75 -26.50
CA LEU A 209 2.12 -18.38 -26.87
C LEU A 209 2.66 -19.32 -27.97
N SER A 210 2.50 -20.63 -27.82
CA SER A 210 2.93 -21.62 -28.81
C SER A 210 2.20 -21.57 -30.15
N ALA A 211 1.06 -20.86 -30.22
CA ALA A 211 0.31 -20.70 -31.47
C ALA A 211 0.95 -19.64 -32.39
N TYR A 212 1.78 -18.76 -31.83
CA TYR A 212 2.34 -17.60 -32.53
C TYR A 212 3.86 -17.47 -32.37
N CYS A 213 4.44 -18.09 -31.35
CA CYS A 213 5.83 -17.92 -30.95
C CYS A 213 6.50 -19.28 -30.69
N ASP A 214 7.76 -19.42 -31.13
CA ASP A 214 8.50 -20.68 -31.06
C ASP A 214 8.93 -21.06 -29.62
N GLY A 215 8.90 -20.12 -28.67
CA GLY A 215 9.48 -20.24 -27.32
C GLY A 215 8.82 -21.23 -26.34
N CYS A 216 7.59 -21.72 -26.60
CA CYS A 216 6.94 -22.71 -25.72
C CYS A 216 7.17 -24.17 -26.11
N SER A 217 7.59 -24.44 -27.36
CA SER A 217 7.70 -25.79 -27.91
C SER A 217 8.78 -26.64 -27.21
N HIS A 218 9.92 -26.04 -26.87
CA HIS A 218 10.99 -26.72 -26.12
C HIS A 218 10.65 -27.04 -24.66
N LEU A 219 9.67 -26.35 -24.05
CA LEU A 219 9.20 -26.60 -22.68
C LEU A 219 8.13 -27.70 -22.60
N LEU A 220 7.41 -27.94 -23.69
CA LEU A 220 6.44 -29.05 -23.80
C LEU A 220 7.14 -30.39 -24.09
N GLU A 221 8.23 -30.39 -24.86
CA GLU A 221 9.08 -31.58 -25.04
C GLU A 221 9.90 -31.92 -23.79
N ALA A 222 10.25 -30.93 -22.94
CA ALA A 222 10.91 -31.13 -21.65
C ALA A 222 10.02 -31.78 -20.56
N ARG A 223 8.72 -31.97 -20.81
CA ARG A 223 7.83 -32.76 -19.92
C ARG A 223 7.89 -34.27 -20.19
N GLY A 224 8.76 -34.72 -21.08
CA GLY A 224 9.06 -36.12 -21.37
C GLY A 224 10.42 -36.60 -20.84
N HIS A 225 10.63 -36.50 -19.53
CA HIS A 225 11.70 -37.16 -18.75
C HIS A 225 13.19 -36.81 -18.99
N THR A 226 13.87 -36.63 -17.84
CA THR A 226 15.33 -36.69 -17.53
C THR A 226 16.11 -35.37 -17.42
N ASP A 227 16.49 -35.08 -16.16
CA ASP A 227 17.45 -34.10 -15.70
C ASP A 227 18.84 -34.27 -16.33
N THR A 228 19.43 -33.16 -16.78
CA THR A 228 20.88 -32.86 -16.74
C THR A 228 21.21 -31.45 -17.25
N LEU A 229 20.24 -30.71 -17.83
CA LEU A 229 20.43 -29.32 -18.27
C LEU A 229 20.20 -28.25 -17.19
N SER A 230 19.82 -28.63 -15.96
CA SER A 230 19.62 -27.69 -14.84
C SER A 230 20.90 -26.95 -14.42
N ARG A 231 22.09 -27.46 -14.79
CA ARG A 231 23.36 -26.93 -14.28
C ARG A 231 23.92 -25.72 -15.06
N ALA A 232 23.42 -25.44 -16.27
CA ALA A 232 23.89 -24.31 -17.10
C ALA A 232 23.04 -23.03 -16.95
N LEU A 233 21.78 -23.16 -16.52
CA LEU A 233 20.86 -22.03 -16.28
C LEU A 233 21.06 -21.40 -14.89
N ASP A 234 21.50 -22.17 -13.90
CA ASP A 234 21.79 -21.67 -12.53
C ASP A 234 22.85 -20.54 -12.51
N THR A 235 23.78 -20.50 -13.45
CA THR A 235 24.89 -19.53 -13.41
C THR A 235 24.54 -18.15 -13.97
N ARG A 236 23.44 -18.02 -14.75
CA ARG A 236 22.96 -16.72 -15.24
C ARG A 236 21.88 -16.10 -14.35
N LEU A 237 21.07 -16.94 -13.67
CA LEU A 237 20.07 -16.47 -12.69
C LEU A 237 20.71 -15.82 -11.46
N ALA A 238 21.89 -16.28 -11.01
CA ALA A 238 22.60 -15.71 -9.87
C ALA A 238 23.05 -14.24 -10.07
N GLY A 239 23.09 -13.73 -11.31
CA GLY A 239 23.48 -12.35 -11.61
C GLY A 239 22.33 -11.36 -11.81
N ILE A 240 21.09 -11.82 -11.93
CA ILE A 240 19.92 -10.98 -12.23
C ILE A 240 19.04 -10.75 -10.98
N ILE A 241 19.18 -11.60 -9.96
CA ILE A 241 18.39 -11.52 -8.72
C ILE A 241 18.87 -10.39 -7.77
N SER A 242 19.95 -9.64 -8.10
CA SER A 242 20.45 -8.63 -7.15
C SER A 242 19.73 -7.29 -7.14
N ASP A 243 18.92 -6.92 -8.13
CA ASP A 243 18.34 -5.57 -8.16
C ASP A 243 16.93 -5.49 -8.77
N THR A 244 16.03 -4.88 -7.99
CA THR A 244 14.72 -4.26 -8.36
C THR A 244 13.45 -5.13 -8.41
N ILE A 245 12.63 -5.00 -7.35
CA ILE A 245 11.17 -5.18 -7.35
C ILE A 245 10.56 -3.88 -6.79
N TYR A 246 9.89 -3.05 -7.60
CA TYR A 246 8.91 -2.07 -7.08
C TYR A 246 7.80 -1.73 -8.09
N TYR A 247 6.56 -1.67 -7.59
CA TYR A 247 5.32 -1.45 -8.33
C TYR A 247 4.41 -0.49 -7.56
N PRO A 248 3.41 0.15 -8.20
CA PRO A 248 2.47 1.04 -7.52
C PRO A 248 1.02 0.52 -7.43
N HIS A 249 0.41 0.91 -6.31
CA HIS A 249 -0.96 0.72 -5.83
C HIS A 249 -2.10 1.24 -6.74
N PHE A 250 -3.21 0.51 -6.77
CA PHE A 250 -4.55 0.98 -7.16
C PHE A 250 -5.33 1.50 -5.94
N THR A 251 -6.07 2.61 -6.07
CA THR A 251 -7.09 3.02 -5.08
C THR A 251 -8.46 3.28 -5.71
N ASN A 252 -9.40 2.43 -5.31
CA ASN A 252 -10.86 2.57 -5.08
C ASN A 252 -11.65 3.76 -5.63
N ASN A 253 -12.76 3.43 -6.30
CA ASN A 253 -14.06 4.06 -6.05
C ASN A 253 -15.19 3.00 -6.07
N SER A 254 -16.18 3.22 -5.20
CA SER A 254 -17.20 2.31 -4.67
C SER A 254 -18.08 1.56 -5.69
N TYR A 255 -17.88 0.25 -5.79
CA TYR A 255 -18.94 -0.72 -6.08
C TYR A 255 -19.35 -1.34 -4.74
N GLN A 256 -20.62 -1.26 -4.35
CA GLN A 256 -21.11 -2.06 -3.21
C GLN A 256 -21.29 -3.49 -3.70
N ILE A 257 -20.37 -4.36 -3.29
CA ILE A 257 -20.38 -5.77 -3.67
C ILE A 257 -21.51 -6.47 -2.94
N SER A 258 -22.38 -7.13 -3.69
CA SER A 258 -23.44 -7.98 -3.16
C SER A 258 -22.89 -9.38 -2.87
N GLU A 259 -23.48 -10.11 -1.92
CA GLU A 259 -23.04 -11.47 -1.58
C GLU A 259 -23.12 -12.42 -2.81
N SER A 260 -23.98 -12.11 -3.78
CA SER A 260 -24.10 -12.81 -5.07
C SER A 260 -22.92 -12.63 -6.03
N ASP A 261 -22.05 -11.64 -5.82
CA ASP A 261 -20.85 -11.42 -6.65
C ASP A 261 -19.69 -12.38 -6.27
N TYR A 262 -19.75 -12.97 -5.07
CA TYR A 262 -18.77 -13.95 -4.56
C TYR A 262 -19.14 -15.39 -4.93
N ASN A 263 -19.11 -15.72 -6.22
CA ASN A 263 -19.60 -17.01 -6.70
C ASN A 263 -18.57 -18.16 -6.69
N ARG A 264 -17.32 -17.92 -6.25
CA ARG A 264 -16.24 -18.92 -6.33
C ARG A 264 -15.57 -19.14 -4.97
N LYS A 265 -15.68 -20.35 -4.44
CA LYS A 265 -14.84 -20.79 -3.32
C LYS A 265 -13.44 -21.13 -3.81
N VAL A 266 -12.45 -20.64 -3.10
CA VAL A 266 -11.04 -20.82 -3.45
C VAL A 266 -10.25 -21.33 -2.27
N LYS A 267 -9.16 -22.04 -2.58
CA LYS A 267 -8.14 -22.45 -1.62
C LYS A 267 -6.83 -21.75 -1.96
N VAL A 268 -6.24 -21.09 -0.97
CA VAL A 268 -5.00 -20.32 -1.07
C VAL A 268 -4.02 -20.85 -0.04
N TYR A 269 -2.74 -20.97 -0.37
CA TYR A 269 -1.72 -21.56 0.50
C TYR A 269 -0.75 -20.47 0.96
N PHE A 270 -0.30 -20.55 2.21
CA PHE A 270 0.60 -19.56 2.82
C PHE A 270 1.75 -20.24 3.57
N ASN A 271 2.93 -19.64 3.53
CA ASN A 271 4.10 -20.08 4.30
C ASN A 271 3.98 -19.62 5.77
N ASP A 272 5.00 -19.90 6.60
CA ASP A 272 5.02 -19.51 8.02
C ASP A 272 4.93 -18.00 8.25
N ASN A 273 5.33 -17.19 7.26
CA ASN A 273 5.24 -15.73 7.28
C ASN A 273 3.92 -15.23 6.69
N TRP A 274 2.93 -16.08 6.48
CA TRP A 274 1.63 -15.74 5.86
C TRP A 274 1.71 -15.14 4.45
N GLN A 275 2.82 -15.37 3.75
CA GLN A 275 2.97 -15.02 2.34
C GLN A 275 2.39 -16.16 1.51
N ILE A 276 1.66 -15.83 0.45
CA ILE A 276 1.08 -16.86 -0.41
C ILE A 276 2.22 -17.64 -1.09
N CYS A 277 2.09 -18.97 -1.15
CA CYS A 277 3.14 -19.87 -1.64
C CYS A 277 2.56 -21.10 -2.36
N LEU A 278 3.45 -21.98 -2.82
CA LEU A 278 3.09 -23.28 -3.36
C LEU A 278 2.57 -24.22 -2.25
N PRO A 279 1.66 -25.17 -2.57
CA PRO A 279 1.16 -26.12 -1.57
C PRO A 279 2.24 -26.94 -0.85
N GLY A 280 3.39 -27.18 -1.50
CA GLY A 280 4.51 -27.93 -0.91
C GLY A 280 5.36 -27.11 0.07
N GLU A 281 5.21 -25.79 0.06
CA GLU A 281 5.92 -24.83 0.92
C GLU A 281 4.99 -24.24 1.99
N ALA A 282 3.74 -24.71 2.01
CA ALA A 282 2.68 -24.13 2.80
C ALA A 282 2.70 -24.64 4.24
N SER A 283 2.62 -23.71 5.16
CA SER A 283 2.33 -23.98 6.58
C SER A 283 0.86 -23.81 6.89
N PHE A 284 0.16 -22.98 6.10
CA PHE A 284 -1.26 -22.69 6.23
C PHE A 284 -1.97 -22.76 4.88
N TYR A 285 -3.30 -22.92 4.93
CA TYR A 285 -4.14 -22.64 3.78
C TYR A 285 -5.45 -21.98 4.21
N ARG A 286 -5.95 -21.08 3.37
CA ARG A 286 -7.25 -20.43 3.51
C ARG A 286 -8.28 -21.05 2.58
N LYS A 287 -9.50 -21.23 3.07
CA LYS A 287 -10.71 -21.36 2.26
C LYS A 287 -11.49 -20.06 2.37
N ALA A 288 -11.82 -19.42 1.25
CA ALA A 288 -12.58 -18.17 1.23
C ALA A 288 -13.41 -18.06 -0.06
N PHE A 289 -14.32 -17.09 -0.12
CA PHE A 289 -14.96 -16.72 -1.38
C PHE A 289 -14.19 -15.62 -2.10
N TRP A 290 -14.23 -15.69 -3.43
CA TRP A 290 -13.48 -14.84 -4.34
C TRP A 290 -14.41 -14.26 -5.41
N ALA A 291 -14.48 -12.94 -5.52
CA ALA A 291 -15.18 -12.27 -6.61
C ALA A 291 -14.20 -12.06 -7.78
N LYS A 292 -14.33 -12.90 -8.81
CA LYS A 292 -13.42 -12.91 -9.96
C LYS A 292 -13.30 -11.56 -10.67
N LEU A 293 -14.41 -10.83 -10.81
CA LEU A 293 -14.46 -9.55 -11.54
C LEU A 293 -13.83 -8.39 -10.76
N LEU A 294 -13.86 -8.48 -9.43
CA LEU A 294 -13.45 -7.41 -8.51
C LEU A 294 -12.11 -7.71 -7.84
N ASN A 295 -11.58 -8.90 -8.09
CA ASN A 295 -10.25 -9.31 -7.68
C ASN A 295 -10.06 -9.23 -6.16
N ASN A 296 -11.06 -9.68 -5.42
CA ASN A 296 -11.07 -9.59 -3.97
C ASN A 296 -11.73 -10.79 -3.29
N PHE A 297 -11.29 -11.04 -2.07
CA PHE A 297 -11.96 -11.90 -1.12
C PHE A 297 -13.15 -11.19 -0.48
N GLY A 298 -14.19 -11.97 -0.22
CA GLY A 298 -15.29 -11.57 0.62
C GLY A 298 -16.06 -12.75 1.16
N GLY A 299 -17.04 -12.46 2.00
CA GLY A 299 -17.79 -13.48 2.74
C GLY A 299 -16.94 -14.18 3.80
N GLU A 300 -17.42 -15.33 4.25
CA GLU A 300 -16.73 -16.12 5.28
C GLU A 300 -15.41 -16.71 4.78
N PHE A 301 -14.40 -16.74 5.65
CA PHE A 301 -13.15 -17.44 5.43
C PHE A 301 -12.78 -18.32 6.62
N GLU A 302 -12.01 -19.36 6.32
CA GLU A 302 -11.44 -20.28 7.29
C GLU A 302 -9.98 -20.52 6.93
N ASP A 303 -9.10 -20.29 7.89
CA ASP A 303 -7.68 -20.61 7.82
C ASP A 303 -7.38 -21.89 8.57
N TYR A 304 -6.50 -22.70 8.00
CA TYR A 304 -6.10 -23.98 8.54
C TYR A 304 -4.59 -24.10 8.53
N TYR A 305 -4.05 -24.86 9.47
CA TYR A 305 -2.72 -25.42 9.30
C TYR A 305 -2.71 -26.37 8.10
N VAL A 306 -1.58 -26.55 7.42
CA VAL A 306 -1.44 -27.51 6.32
C VAL A 306 -1.76 -28.94 6.75
N SER A 307 -1.56 -29.26 8.04
CA SER A 307 -1.94 -30.52 8.69
C SER A 307 -3.45 -30.72 8.85
N GLY A 308 -4.26 -29.66 8.69
CA GLY A 308 -5.72 -29.73 8.57
C GLY A 308 -6.51 -29.20 9.77
N GLU A 309 -5.86 -28.85 10.88
CA GLU A 309 -6.50 -28.24 12.04
C GLU A 309 -6.93 -26.79 11.73
N LEU A 310 -8.09 -26.37 12.25
CA LEU A 310 -8.57 -25.01 12.09
C LEU A 310 -7.65 -24.05 12.85
N TYR A 311 -7.16 -23.03 12.16
CA TYR A 311 -6.32 -21.98 12.71
C TYR A 311 -7.15 -20.74 13.07
N ALA A 312 -7.96 -20.25 12.14
CA ALA A 312 -8.78 -19.07 12.35
C ALA A 312 -10.01 -19.05 11.44
N LYS A 313 -11.00 -18.22 11.78
CA LYS A 313 -12.13 -17.92 10.90
C LYS A 313 -12.69 -16.53 11.15
N GLY A 314 -13.37 -15.99 10.15
CA GLY A 314 -14.07 -14.72 10.23
C GLY A 314 -14.70 -14.35 8.89
N ARG A 315 -15.06 -13.08 8.74
CA ARG A 315 -15.69 -12.56 7.52
C ARG A 315 -14.88 -11.44 6.88
N LEU A 316 -14.82 -11.47 5.55
CA LEU A 316 -14.18 -10.45 4.72
C LEU A 316 -15.24 -9.65 3.96
N GLU A 317 -15.04 -8.34 3.88
CA GLU A 317 -15.84 -7.42 3.09
C GLU A 317 -14.88 -6.53 2.31
N ASN A 318 -14.90 -6.61 0.97
CA ASN A 318 -13.92 -5.92 0.14
C ASN A 318 -12.52 -6.13 0.68
N ASN A 319 -12.13 -7.40 0.86
CA ASN A 319 -10.75 -7.73 1.19
C ASN A 319 -10.33 -7.31 2.64
N ARG A 320 -11.25 -6.74 3.42
CA ARG A 320 -11.04 -6.28 4.80
C ARG A 320 -11.80 -7.15 5.77
N ILE A 321 -11.21 -7.48 6.91
CA ILE A 321 -11.93 -8.20 7.95
C ILE A 321 -13.03 -7.32 8.54
N ASN A 322 -14.22 -7.90 8.73
CA ASN A 322 -15.36 -7.21 9.31
C ASN A 322 -16.21 -8.18 10.13
N GLY A 323 -16.60 -7.79 11.33
CA GLY A 323 -17.37 -8.62 12.25
C GLY A 323 -16.51 -9.49 13.18
N GLU A 324 -17.09 -10.61 13.63
CA GLU A 324 -16.43 -11.53 14.56
C GLU A 324 -15.25 -12.26 13.91
N TYR A 325 -14.15 -12.36 14.65
CA TYR A 325 -12.95 -13.11 14.28
C TYR A 325 -12.56 -14.04 15.44
N LEU A 326 -12.26 -15.29 15.10
CA LEU A 326 -11.89 -16.32 16.07
C LEU A 326 -10.58 -17.00 15.63
N GLU A 327 -9.64 -17.14 16.54
CA GLU A 327 -8.38 -17.88 16.36
C GLU A 327 -8.30 -19.02 17.36
N TYR A 328 -7.64 -20.12 16.97
CA TYR A 328 -7.60 -21.36 17.72
C TYR A 328 -6.16 -21.87 17.92
N TYR A 329 -5.94 -22.52 19.06
CA TYR A 329 -4.77 -23.37 19.26
C TYR A 329 -4.90 -24.66 18.46
N LYS A 330 -3.79 -25.37 18.21
CA LYS A 330 -3.80 -26.67 17.51
C LYS A 330 -4.66 -27.74 18.20
N ASN A 331 -4.87 -27.61 19.52
CA ASN A 331 -5.76 -28.50 20.28
C ASN A 331 -7.26 -28.19 20.06
N GLY A 332 -7.61 -27.15 19.30
CA GLY A 332 -8.97 -26.72 19.00
C GLY A 332 -9.59 -25.75 20.01
N ASN A 333 -8.90 -25.45 21.12
CA ASN A 333 -9.37 -24.45 22.07
C ASN A 333 -9.23 -23.05 21.48
N LEU A 334 -10.15 -22.17 21.87
CA LEU A 334 -10.13 -20.78 21.46
C LEU A 334 -8.89 -20.10 22.01
N LYS A 335 -8.20 -19.34 21.16
CA LYS A 335 -7.01 -18.55 21.49
C LYS A 335 -7.32 -17.07 21.54
N LEU A 336 -8.10 -16.59 20.58
CA LEU A 336 -8.51 -15.20 20.46
C LEU A 336 -9.97 -15.12 20.02
N LYS A 337 -10.74 -14.29 20.71
CA LYS A 337 -12.02 -13.78 20.24
C LYS A 337 -11.93 -12.28 20.03
N ALA A 338 -12.19 -11.84 18.82
CA ALA A 338 -12.07 -10.44 18.42
C ALA A 338 -13.30 -9.99 17.62
N HIS A 339 -13.44 -8.68 17.51
CA HIS A 339 -14.35 -8.03 16.58
C HIS A 339 -13.56 -6.99 15.77
N PHE A 340 -13.94 -6.82 14.51
CA PHE A 340 -13.40 -5.79 13.64
C PHE A 340 -14.53 -4.97 13.01
N THR A 341 -14.31 -3.67 12.86
CA THR A 341 -15.12 -2.81 11.98
C THR A 341 -14.23 -2.22 10.90
N ASN A 342 -14.49 -2.55 9.63
CA ASN A 342 -13.72 -2.05 8.49
C ASN A 342 -12.19 -2.27 8.62
N ALA A 343 -11.76 -3.47 9.02
CA ALA A 343 -10.38 -3.86 9.35
C ALA A 343 -9.73 -3.15 10.55
N LEU A 344 -10.47 -2.33 11.29
CA LEU A 344 -9.98 -1.75 12.55
C LEU A 344 -10.46 -2.60 13.73
N PRO A 345 -9.59 -2.87 14.73
CA PRO A 345 -9.99 -3.47 15.99
C PRO A 345 -11.07 -2.65 16.67
N ASP A 346 -12.13 -3.30 17.11
CA ASP A 346 -13.19 -2.65 17.87
C ASP A 346 -13.73 -3.55 18.99
N GLY A 347 -14.37 -2.89 19.95
CA GLY A 347 -14.90 -3.55 21.14
C GLY A 347 -13.83 -4.10 22.07
N THR A 348 -14.12 -5.26 22.65
CA THR A 348 -13.25 -5.97 23.59
C THR A 348 -12.78 -7.25 22.93
N TRP A 349 -11.47 -7.41 22.80
CA TRP A 349 -10.87 -8.67 22.40
C TRP A 349 -10.50 -9.49 23.62
N THR A 350 -10.74 -10.78 23.58
CA THR A 350 -10.43 -11.71 24.67
C THR A 350 -9.42 -12.74 24.20
N TYR A 351 -8.32 -12.86 24.94
CA TYR A 351 -7.28 -13.85 24.75
C TYR A 351 -7.44 -14.96 25.79
N PHE A 352 -7.17 -16.18 25.37
CA PHE A 352 -7.35 -17.39 26.17
C PHE A 352 -6.04 -18.18 26.23
N ASN A 353 -5.84 -18.92 27.31
CA ASN A 353 -4.75 -19.89 27.46
C ASN A 353 -5.07 -21.18 26.70
N GLU A 354 -4.06 -22.04 26.51
CA GLU A 354 -4.25 -23.32 25.81
C GLU A 354 -5.26 -24.26 26.48
N ASP A 355 -5.49 -24.12 27.79
CA ASP A 355 -6.49 -24.86 28.56
C ASP A 355 -7.91 -24.28 28.43
N GLY A 356 -8.07 -23.15 27.72
CA GLY A 356 -9.34 -22.45 27.50
C GLY A 356 -9.70 -21.42 28.58
N SER A 357 -8.87 -21.24 29.62
CA SER A 357 -9.08 -20.18 30.62
C SER A 357 -8.83 -18.79 30.02
N GLU A 358 -9.57 -17.78 30.48
CA GLU A 358 -9.35 -16.40 30.03
C GLU A 358 -8.02 -15.86 30.54
N ASN A 359 -7.16 -15.45 29.61
CA ASN A 359 -5.85 -14.87 29.91
C ASN A 359 -5.96 -13.37 30.14
N MET A 360 -6.46 -12.63 29.15
CA MET A 360 -6.57 -11.18 29.22
C MET A 360 -7.60 -10.62 28.23
N GLN A 361 -7.98 -9.37 28.44
CA GLN A 361 -8.85 -8.60 27.56
C GLN A 361 -8.17 -7.31 27.10
N VAL A 362 -8.30 -6.99 25.81
CA VAL A 362 -7.90 -5.70 25.23
C VAL A 362 -9.16 -4.91 24.92
N ILE A 363 -9.27 -3.72 25.51
CA ILE A 363 -10.43 -2.84 25.35
C ILE A 363 -9.99 -1.65 24.49
N PHE A 364 -10.55 -1.52 23.28
CA PHE A 364 -10.18 -0.46 22.36
C PHE A 364 -10.95 0.84 22.66
N LYS A 365 -10.24 1.96 22.73
CA LYS A 365 -10.77 3.31 22.99
C LYS A 365 -10.21 4.28 21.94
N ASN A 366 -10.94 4.45 20.84
CA ASN A 366 -10.51 5.22 19.67
C ASN A 366 -9.10 4.78 19.21
N GLU A 367 -8.10 5.67 19.31
CA GLU A 367 -6.72 5.38 18.90
C GLU A 367 -5.84 4.77 20.01
N SER A 368 -6.44 4.35 21.12
CA SER A 368 -5.77 3.80 22.30
C SER A 368 -6.38 2.48 22.74
N PHE A 369 -5.73 1.79 23.69
CA PHE A 369 -6.22 0.55 24.25
C PHE A 369 -5.94 0.46 25.75
N GLU A 370 -6.77 -0.31 26.45
CA GLU A 370 -6.58 -0.71 27.84
C GLU A 370 -6.44 -2.23 27.92
N LEU A 371 -5.55 -2.71 28.79
CA LEU A 371 -5.39 -4.14 29.06
C LEU A 371 -6.01 -4.46 30.41
N LYS A 372 -6.82 -5.51 30.44
CA LYS A 372 -7.36 -6.10 31.65
C LYS A 372 -6.86 -7.54 31.75
N ILE A 373 -6.00 -7.79 32.73
CA ILE A 373 -5.43 -9.12 32.97
C ILE A 373 -6.42 -9.93 33.80
N THR A 374 -6.76 -11.13 33.31
CA THR A 374 -7.72 -12.03 33.96
C THR A 374 -6.99 -13.18 34.65
N ASP A 375 -5.97 -13.74 34.00
CA ASP A 375 -5.09 -14.77 34.54
C ASP A 375 -3.93 -14.14 35.33
N LYS A 376 -4.02 -14.18 36.66
CA LYS A 376 -2.98 -13.67 37.57
C LYS A 376 -1.86 -14.67 37.82
N ASP A 377 -2.07 -15.93 37.47
CA ASP A 377 -1.11 -17.01 37.68
C ASP A 377 -0.24 -17.23 36.43
N ASN A 378 -0.46 -16.45 35.37
CA ASN A 378 0.37 -16.44 34.18
C ASN A 378 1.82 -16.06 34.55
N PRO A 379 2.81 -16.94 34.29
CA PRO A 379 4.18 -16.70 34.69
C PRO A 379 4.81 -15.47 34.00
N ASN A 380 4.24 -14.99 32.89
CA ASN A 380 4.77 -13.84 32.16
C ASN A 380 4.33 -12.49 32.76
N TYR A 381 3.35 -12.47 33.66
CA TYR A 381 2.75 -11.22 34.14
C TYR A 381 3.24 -10.76 35.50
N HIS A 382 3.99 -11.52 36.30
CA HIS A 382 4.55 -11.10 37.60
C HIS A 382 3.83 -9.92 38.34
N LEU A 383 2.49 -9.92 38.40
CA LEU A 383 1.65 -8.79 38.80
C LEU A 383 1.07 -9.09 40.20
N ASN A 384 1.45 -8.30 41.20
CA ASN A 384 0.84 -8.33 42.52
C ASN A 384 -0.14 -7.16 42.68
N SER A 385 -1.44 -7.46 42.73
CA SER A 385 -2.51 -6.47 42.95
C SER A 385 -2.49 -5.30 41.96
N GLY A 386 -2.18 -5.58 40.69
CA GLY A 386 -2.08 -4.54 39.66
C GLY A 386 -0.73 -3.83 39.60
N ASN A 387 0.28 -4.32 40.33
CA ASN A 387 1.63 -3.78 40.37
C ASN A 387 2.65 -4.82 39.92
N GLY A 388 3.61 -4.48 39.07
CA GLY A 388 4.69 -5.38 38.68
C GLY A 388 5.01 -5.40 37.19
N GLU A 389 5.87 -6.34 36.79
CA GLU A 389 6.36 -6.49 35.42
C GLU A 389 5.36 -7.26 34.56
N PHE A 390 5.03 -6.71 33.41
CA PHE A 390 4.12 -7.32 32.45
C PHE A 390 4.86 -7.68 31.18
N GLU A 391 4.73 -8.93 30.73
CA GLU A 391 5.21 -9.39 29.43
C GLU A 391 4.14 -10.19 28.70
N ILE A 392 3.87 -9.84 27.46
CA ILE A 392 3.04 -10.66 26.56
C ILE A 392 3.75 -10.89 25.23
N VAL A 393 3.73 -12.16 24.80
CA VAL A 393 4.04 -12.52 23.42
C VAL A 393 2.79 -12.24 22.60
N ILE A 394 2.80 -11.11 21.90
CA ILE A 394 1.74 -10.72 20.97
C ILE A 394 1.64 -11.75 19.85
N GLU A 395 2.80 -12.20 19.37
CA GLU A 395 2.89 -13.21 18.33
C GLU A 395 4.21 -13.94 18.36
N LYS A 396 4.19 -15.18 17.84
CA LYS A 396 5.35 -16.03 17.67
C LYS A 396 5.31 -16.75 16.32
N TRP A 397 6.34 -16.53 15.53
CA TRP A 397 6.72 -17.32 14.36
C TRP A 397 7.88 -18.27 14.71
N PRO A 398 8.26 -19.19 13.82
CA PRO A 398 9.39 -20.08 14.07
C PRO A 398 10.69 -19.33 14.44
N ASP A 399 10.96 -18.20 13.76
CA ASP A 399 12.23 -17.48 13.89
C ASP A 399 12.14 -16.12 14.58
N ILE A 400 10.92 -15.60 14.80
CA ILE A 400 10.69 -14.23 15.30
C ILE A 400 9.52 -14.24 16.29
N SER A 401 9.64 -13.48 17.37
CA SER A 401 8.52 -13.17 18.28
C SER A 401 8.33 -11.68 18.46
N PHE A 402 7.08 -11.24 18.53
CA PHE A 402 6.73 -9.87 18.88
C PHE A 402 6.29 -9.83 20.33
N VAL A 403 7.02 -9.07 21.14
CA VAL A 403 6.83 -9.06 22.60
C VAL A 403 6.58 -7.63 23.06
N LEU A 404 5.52 -7.46 23.85
CA LEU A 404 5.23 -6.22 24.56
C LEU A 404 5.60 -6.41 26.03
N ARG A 405 6.51 -5.58 26.53
CA ARG A 405 6.94 -5.57 27.93
C ARG A 405 6.66 -4.22 28.56
N GLY A 406 6.36 -4.20 29.85
CA GLY A 406 6.10 -2.98 30.59
C GLY A 406 6.01 -3.20 32.08
N GLU A 407 5.65 -2.13 32.79
CA GLU A 407 5.40 -2.15 34.21
C GLU A 407 4.04 -1.53 34.51
N TYR A 408 3.35 -2.10 35.48
CA TYR A 408 2.11 -1.56 36.04
C TYR A 408 2.31 -1.05 37.46
N LEU A 409 1.65 0.08 37.75
CA LEU A 409 1.44 0.59 39.10
C LEU A 409 -0.02 1.04 39.22
N ASP A 410 -0.75 0.50 40.19
CA ASP A 410 -2.18 0.67 40.43
C ASP A 410 -3.02 0.45 39.17
N HIS A 411 -2.73 -0.63 38.43
CA HIS A 411 -3.38 -0.98 37.15
C HIS A 411 -3.12 0.00 35.99
N LEU A 412 -2.23 0.98 36.18
CA LEU A 412 -1.85 1.94 35.15
C LEU A 412 -0.45 1.68 34.62
N LYS A 413 -0.26 1.89 33.31
CA LYS A 413 1.07 1.82 32.68
C LYS A 413 2.02 2.81 33.37
N THR A 414 3.17 2.32 33.80
CA THR A 414 4.24 3.13 34.37
C THR A 414 5.59 2.67 33.82
N GLY A 415 6.64 3.43 34.12
CA GLY A 415 8.00 3.01 33.81
C GLY A 415 8.25 2.91 32.31
N LYS A 416 9.12 1.97 31.94
CA LYS A 416 9.54 1.73 30.55
C LYS A 416 8.65 0.64 29.95
N TRP A 417 8.08 0.96 28.78
CA TRP A 417 7.36 0.02 27.94
C TRP A 417 8.15 -0.21 26.65
N THR A 418 8.27 -1.46 26.22
CA THR A 418 8.96 -1.82 24.98
C THR A 418 8.14 -2.77 24.15
N TYR A 419 8.09 -2.51 22.85
CA TYR A 419 7.64 -3.45 21.84
C TYR A 419 8.86 -3.90 21.04
N SER A 420 9.15 -5.19 21.03
CA SER A 420 10.35 -5.78 20.43
C SER A 420 10.02 -6.89 19.44
N GLN A 421 10.88 -7.04 18.43
CA GLN A 421 10.93 -8.15 17.50
C GLN A 421 12.19 -8.97 17.80
N GLY A 422 12.02 -10.17 18.35
CA GLY A 422 13.11 -10.92 18.95
C GLY A 422 13.81 -10.09 20.03
N ASP A 423 15.13 -9.93 19.92
CA ASP A 423 15.94 -9.13 20.84
C ASP A 423 15.98 -7.63 20.48
N GLU A 424 15.45 -7.24 19.33
CA GLU A 424 15.47 -5.87 18.85
C GLU A 424 14.27 -5.09 19.37
N ILE A 425 14.52 -3.99 20.08
CA ILE A 425 13.45 -3.07 20.51
C ILE A 425 13.03 -2.24 19.29
N ILE A 426 11.78 -2.34 18.85
CA ILE A 426 11.24 -1.49 17.78
C ILE A 426 10.79 -0.14 18.36
N LEU A 427 10.09 -0.19 19.48
CA LEU A 427 9.49 0.97 20.12
C LEU A 427 9.80 0.91 21.61
N GLN A 428 10.20 2.05 22.16
CA GLN A 428 10.32 2.24 23.59
C GLN A 428 9.55 3.50 24.01
N GLU A 429 8.71 3.36 25.02
CA GLU A 429 7.97 4.45 25.62
C GLU A 429 8.22 4.52 27.12
N LYS A 430 8.05 5.71 27.69
CA LYS A 430 8.02 5.93 29.12
C LYS A 430 6.66 6.46 29.53
N HIS A 431 6.04 5.79 30.49
CA HIS A 431 4.72 6.13 31.01
C HIS A 431 4.80 6.52 32.48
N LYS A 432 3.86 7.34 32.94
CA LYS A 432 3.67 7.62 34.37
C LYS A 432 2.19 7.89 34.63
N ASN A 433 1.60 7.09 35.52
CA ASN A 433 0.17 7.12 35.87
C ASN A 433 -0.72 6.91 34.63
N GLY A 434 -0.33 5.99 33.74
CA GLY A 434 -1.07 5.68 32.52
C GLY A 434 -0.87 6.66 31.36
N GLU A 435 -0.17 7.78 31.60
CA GLU A 435 0.11 8.78 30.58
C GLU A 435 1.50 8.61 29.97
N PHE A 436 1.56 8.73 28.64
CA PHE A 436 2.80 8.83 27.88
C PHE A 436 3.60 10.07 28.30
N ARG A 437 4.93 9.94 28.40
CA ARG A 437 5.85 11.04 28.75
C ARG A 437 6.86 11.33 27.66
N ASN A 438 7.45 10.30 27.10
CA ASN A 438 8.33 10.35 25.95
C ASN A 438 8.58 8.93 25.43
N GLY A 439 9.11 8.84 24.22
CA GLY A 439 9.49 7.58 23.63
C GLY A 439 10.33 7.79 22.39
N PHE A 440 10.74 6.68 21.79
CA PHE A 440 11.36 6.67 20.47
C PHE A 440 11.02 5.38 19.73
N VAL A 441 11.06 5.48 18.41
CA VAL A 441 11.07 4.32 17.50
C VAL A 441 12.49 4.13 17.02
N ASN A 442 12.99 2.89 17.07
CA ASN A 442 14.23 2.52 16.42
C ASN A 442 13.95 2.31 14.92
N THR A 443 14.75 2.97 14.09
CA THR A 443 14.72 2.84 12.63
C THR A 443 16.14 2.58 12.13
N ASP A 444 16.28 2.20 10.87
CA ASP A 444 17.59 2.05 10.23
C ASP A 444 18.45 3.33 10.27
N GLN A 445 17.81 4.49 10.40
CA GLN A 445 18.46 5.80 10.50
C GLN A 445 18.76 6.22 11.95
N GLY A 446 18.48 5.34 12.92
CA GLY A 446 18.67 5.56 14.35
C GLY A 446 17.36 5.80 15.11
N ARG A 447 17.49 6.39 16.31
CA ARG A 447 16.38 6.64 17.23
C ARG A 447 15.63 7.91 16.85
N LEU A 448 14.36 7.75 16.47
CA LEU A 448 13.46 8.87 16.21
C LEU A 448 12.57 9.11 17.43
N PRO A 449 12.65 10.28 18.08
CA PRO A 449 11.75 10.61 19.18
C PRO A 449 10.31 10.74 18.70
N ILE A 450 9.34 10.31 19.51
CA ILE A 450 7.92 10.43 19.22
C ILE A 450 7.26 11.44 20.17
N ALA A 451 6.33 12.24 19.62
CA ALA A 451 5.63 13.29 20.36
C ALA A 451 4.46 12.75 21.20
N ASP A 452 3.88 11.62 20.77
CA ASP A 452 2.75 10.93 21.41
C ASP A 452 3.00 9.41 21.44
N SER A 453 2.17 8.70 22.19
CA SER A 453 2.20 7.22 22.26
C SER A 453 2.04 6.59 20.87
N ALA A 454 3.01 5.78 20.47
CA ALA A 454 3.01 4.94 19.28
C ALA A 454 2.52 3.50 19.57
N LEU A 455 2.32 3.12 20.83
CA LEU A 455 1.57 1.92 21.21
C LEU A 455 0.10 2.08 20.80
N ARG A 456 -0.24 1.65 19.58
CA ARG A 456 -1.58 1.73 18.99
C ARG A 456 -2.28 0.37 18.99
N PRO A 457 -3.62 0.34 18.92
CA PRO A 457 -4.41 -0.89 18.78
C PRO A 457 -3.90 -1.90 17.73
N GLY A 458 -3.30 -1.39 16.65
CA GLY A 458 -2.80 -2.21 15.54
C GLY A 458 -1.76 -3.27 15.93
N ILE A 459 -1.04 -3.11 17.04
CA ILE A 459 -0.07 -4.11 17.50
C ILE A 459 -0.73 -5.44 17.86
N PHE A 460 -2.03 -5.46 18.18
CA PHE A 460 -2.74 -6.68 18.53
C PHE A 460 -3.31 -7.41 17.31
N ILE A 461 -3.36 -6.76 16.15
CA ILE A 461 -3.92 -7.35 14.92
C ILE A 461 -3.01 -8.50 14.49
N PRO A 462 -3.53 -9.73 14.35
CA PRO A 462 -2.74 -10.85 13.84
C PRO A 462 -2.17 -10.52 12.45
N PRO A 463 -0.88 -10.71 12.18
CA PRO A 463 -0.27 -10.35 10.90
C PRO A 463 -0.85 -11.01 9.67
N HIS A 464 -1.39 -12.21 9.76
CA HIS A 464 -2.11 -12.82 8.64
C HIS A 464 -3.37 -12.03 8.25
N ILE A 465 -3.87 -11.17 9.15
CA ILE A 465 -4.90 -10.15 8.90
C ILE A 465 -4.26 -8.83 8.43
N ASN A 466 -3.15 -8.37 9.02
CA ASN A 466 -2.44 -7.16 8.54
C ASN A 466 -1.93 -7.30 7.10
N GLN A 467 -1.49 -8.49 6.69
CA GLN A 467 -1.11 -8.80 5.31
C GLN A 467 -2.31 -8.78 4.35
N MET A 468 -3.53 -8.71 4.86
CA MET A 468 -4.70 -8.35 4.05
C MET A 468 -4.88 -6.83 4.02
N GLY A 469 -4.94 -6.15 5.17
CA GLY A 469 -5.26 -4.71 5.24
C GLY A 469 -4.20 -3.74 4.68
N GLY A 470 -2.91 -4.09 4.76
CA GLY A 470 -1.78 -3.24 4.36
C GLY A 470 -1.10 -3.64 3.05
N LEU A 471 -1.52 -4.76 2.46
CA LEU A 471 -0.91 -5.36 1.27
C LEU A 471 -2.00 -5.80 0.28
N PHE A 472 -2.89 -4.87 -0.10
CA PHE A 472 -3.58 -5.04 -1.37
C PHE A 472 -2.67 -4.60 -2.51
N PHE A 473 -2.02 -5.60 -3.11
CA PHE A 473 -1.62 -5.61 -4.52
C PHE A 473 -0.96 -4.33 -5.01
N SER A 474 -0.04 -3.81 -4.21
CA SER A 474 0.81 -2.72 -4.65
C SER A 474 2.00 -3.17 -5.44
N THR A 475 2.26 -4.47 -5.50
CA THR A 475 3.31 -5.03 -6.34
C THR A 475 2.92 -6.30 -7.08
N VAL A 476 3.65 -6.60 -8.16
CA VAL A 476 3.43 -7.74 -9.07
C VAL A 476 3.38 -9.10 -8.43
N GLU A 477 3.76 -9.21 -7.16
CA GLU A 477 3.49 -10.41 -6.37
C GLU A 477 2.00 -10.80 -6.43
N ALA A 478 1.10 -9.81 -6.55
CA ALA A 478 -0.32 -9.98 -6.84
C ALA A 478 -0.63 -10.95 -8.00
N ALA A 479 0.09 -10.82 -9.11
CA ALA A 479 -0.18 -11.54 -10.35
C ALA A 479 0.22 -13.02 -10.25
N ASN A 480 1.31 -13.31 -9.53
CA ASN A 480 1.79 -14.67 -9.25
C ASN A 480 0.85 -15.44 -8.31
N TYR A 481 0.00 -14.76 -7.54
CA TYR A 481 -0.92 -15.42 -6.61
C TYR A 481 -2.12 -16.05 -7.32
N TYR A 482 -2.54 -15.55 -8.49
CA TYR A 482 -3.71 -16.10 -9.21
C TYR A 482 -3.52 -17.54 -9.69
N SER A 483 -2.30 -17.95 -10.02
CA SER A 483 -1.98 -19.33 -10.42
C SER A 483 -2.13 -20.35 -9.29
N TYR A 484 -2.12 -19.90 -8.03
CA TYR A 484 -2.19 -20.75 -6.84
C TYR A 484 -3.54 -20.73 -6.12
N ILE A 485 -4.44 -19.83 -6.54
CA ILE A 485 -5.85 -19.83 -6.16
C ILE A 485 -6.53 -21.02 -6.87
N LYS A 486 -6.54 -22.17 -6.20
CA LYS A 486 -7.22 -23.36 -6.72
C LYS A 486 -8.70 -23.28 -6.37
N THR A 487 -9.57 -23.51 -7.35
CA THR A 487 -10.99 -23.72 -7.08
C THR A 487 -11.13 -24.90 -6.14
N VAL A 488 -11.90 -24.73 -5.07
CA VAL A 488 -12.32 -25.90 -4.28
C VAL A 488 -13.27 -26.68 -5.19
N GLY A 489 -12.90 -27.91 -5.56
CA GLY A 489 -13.79 -28.78 -6.31
C GLY A 489 -15.09 -29.02 -5.55
N LEU A 490 -16.21 -29.09 -6.29
CA LEU A 490 -17.45 -29.71 -5.83
C LEU A 490 -17.23 -31.22 -5.61
#